data_AF-A0A7V5R3I2-F1
#
_entry.id   AF-A0A7V5R3I2-F1
#
_cell.length_a   1.000
_cell.length_b   1.000
_cell.length_c   1.000
_cell.angle_alpha   90.00
_cell.angle_beta   90.00
_cell.angle_gamma   90.00
#
_symmetry.space_group_name_H-M   'P 1'
#
loop_
_entity.id
_entity.type
_entity.pdbx_description
1 polymer ?
#
loop_
_entity_poly.entity_id
_entity_poly.type
_entity_poly.pdbx_seq_one_letter_code
_entity_poly.pdbx_strand_id
1 'polypeptide(L)'
;MSDKEEQVDLKTVIADLEKICAEKPENVIAHHQLGLVYRQVGLIDKAIAALERALELDDHSVESMINLGAILFDQGDIDQHVFLGHLAAV
;
A
#
# COMPACT_ATOMS: atom_id res chain seq x y z
N MET A 1 14.55 -24.40 0.38
CA MET A 1 13.21 -24.64 0.95
C MET A 1 13.07 -23.51 1.97
N SER A 2 12.36 -22.41 1.75
CA SER A 2 10.92 -22.36 1.49
C SER A 2 10.36 -20.98 1.09
N ASP A 3 11.09 -20.10 0.38
CA ASP A 3 10.58 -18.74 0.05
C ASP A 3 9.60 -18.64 -1.14
N LYS A 4 9.21 -19.79 -1.74
CA LYS A 4 8.38 -19.83 -2.96
C LYS A 4 6.93 -20.24 -2.74
N GLU A 5 6.56 -20.66 -1.54
CA GLU A 5 5.22 -21.21 -1.27
C GLU A 5 4.29 -20.25 -0.50
N GLU A 6 4.81 -19.12 0.00
CA GLU A 6 4.01 -18.08 0.68
C GLU A 6 4.02 -16.73 -0.05
N GLN A 7 4.48 -16.73 -1.30
CA GLN A 7 3.85 -15.88 -2.32
C GLN A 7 2.51 -16.54 -2.67
N VAL A 8 1.55 -16.53 -1.74
CA VAL A 8 0.12 -16.55 -2.13
C VAL A 8 0.04 -15.55 -3.26
N ASP A 9 -0.38 -15.98 -4.46
CA ASP A 9 -0.18 -15.20 -5.70
C ASP A 9 -0.75 -13.78 -5.54
N LEU A 10 0.06 -12.85 -5.02
CA LEU A 10 -0.40 -11.54 -4.55
C LEU A 10 -0.91 -10.74 -5.75
N LYS A 11 -0.43 -11.09 -6.95
CA LYS A 11 -0.93 -10.57 -8.22
C LYS A 11 -2.37 -11.01 -8.49
N THR A 12 -2.71 -12.28 -8.23
CA THR A 12 -4.08 -12.78 -8.31
C THR A 12 -4.96 -12.10 -7.26
N VAL A 13 -4.47 -11.97 -6.02
CA VAL A 13 -5.19 -11.26 -4.95
C VAL A 13 -5.46 -9.80 -5.33
N ILE A 14 -4.46 -9.10 -5.88
CA ILE A 14 -4.62 -7.74 -6.41
C ILE A 14 -5.71 -7.72 -7.48
N ALA A 15 -5.67 -8.64 -8.46
CA ALA A 15 -6.65 -8.67 -9.54
C ALA A 15 -8.08 -8.90 -9.05
N ASP A 16 -8.27 -9.80 -8.07
CA ASP A 16 -9.57 -10.03 -7.44
C ASP A 16 -10.06 -8.80 -6.67
N LEU A 17 -9.18 -8.14 -5.90
CA LEU A 17 -9.52 -6.92 -5.16
C LEU A 17 -9.81 -5.74 -6.11
N GLU A 18 -9.04 -5.57 -7.19
CA GLU A 18 -9.31 -4.56 -8.23
C GLU A 18 -10.68 -4.77 -8.86
N LYS A 19 -11.05 -6.03 -9.13
CA LYS A 19 -12.38 -6.37 -9.64
C LYS A 19 -13.47 -6.04 -8.63
N ILE A 20 -13.28 -6.37 -7.35
CA ILE A 20 -14.24 -6.04 -6.29
C ILE A 20 -14.41 -4.52 -6.19
N CYS A 21 -13.32 -3.75 -6.25
CA CYS A 21 -13.36 -2.30 -6.26
C CYS A 21 -14.06 -1.74 -7.50
N ALA A 22 -13.94 -2.40 -8.67
CA ALA A 22 -14.66 -2.01 -9.87
C ALA A 22 -16.17 -2.30 -9.79
N GLU A 23 -16.56 -3.44 -9.19
CA GLU A 23 -17.97 -3.80 -8.97
C GLU A 23 -18.61 -3.02 -7.82
N LYS A 24 -17.81 -2.65 -6.80
CA LYS A 24 -18.23 -1.93 -5.60
C LYS A 24 -17.23 -0.81 -5.27
N PRO A 25 -17.33 0.34 -5.96
CA PRO A 25 -16.37 1.43 -5.81
C PRO A 25 -16.39 2.08 -4.42
N GLU A 26 -17.45 1.87 -3.65
CA GLU A 26 -17.65 2.36 -2.27
C GLU A 26 -17.23 1.35 -1.19
N ASN A 27 -16.62 0.22 -1.56
CA ASN A 27 -16.18 -0.78 -0.60
C ASN A 27 -14.85 -0.37 0.08
N VAL A 28 -14.96 0.28 1.23
CA VAL A 28 -13.82 0.71 2.07
C VAL A 28 -12.83 -0.43 2.33
N ILE A 29 -13.34 -1.62 2.68
CA ILE A 29 -12.51 -2.77 3.03
C ILE A 29 -11.70 -3.24 1.83
N ALA A 30 -12.31 -3.28 0.64
CA ALA A 30 -11.60 -3.69 -0.57
C ALA A 30 -10.45 -2.73 -0.92
N HIS A 31 -10.68 -1.41 -0.82
CA HIS A 31 -9.62 -0.40 -1.02
C HIS A 31 -8.52 -0.50 0.03
N HIS A 32 -8.87 -0.72 1.31
CA HIS A 32 -7.89 -0.92 2.38
C HIS A 32 -7.02 -2.15 2.15
N GLN A 33 -7.63 -3.31 1.85
CA GLN A 33 -6.92 -4.56 1.56
C GLN A 33 -6.03 -4.42 0.31
N LEU A 34 -6.51 -3.71 -0.72
CA LEU A 34 -5.73 -3.43 -1.92
C LEU A 34 -4.46 -2.63 -1.57
N GLY A 35 -4.59 -1.64 -0.69
CA GLY A 35 -3.47 -0.86 -0.17
C GLY A 35 -2.42 -1.71 0.56
N LEU A 36 -2.86 -2.62 1.43
CA LEU A 36 -1.96 -3.54 2.15
C LEU A 36 -1.20 -4.46 1.20
N VAL A 37 -1.91 -5.05 0.24
CA VAL A 37 -1.28 -5.98 -0.72
C VAL A 37 -0.33 -5.23 -1.65
N TYR A 38 -0.68 -4.03 -2.11
CA TYR A 38 0.24 -3.19 -2.89
C TYR A 38 1.51 -2.82 -2.11
N ARG A 39 1.39 -2.49 -0.81
CA ARG A 39 2.55 -2.27 0.05
C ARG A 39 3.44 -3.50 0.11
N GLN A 40 2.84 -4.69 0.27
CA GLN A 40 3.58 -5.95 0.37
C GLN A 40 4.35 -6.30 -0.91
N VAL A 41 3.83 -5.95 -2.09
CA VAL A 41 4.52 -6.14 -3.37
C VAL A 41 5.45 -4.98 -3.76
N GLY A 42 5.58 -3.95 -2.92
CA GLY A 42 6.44 -2.79 -3.16
C GLY A 42 5.87 -1.75 -4.12
N LEU A 43 4.58 -1.84 -4.48
CA LEU A 43 3.90 -0.84 -5.32
C LEU A 43 3.38 0.30 -4.43
N ILE A 44 4.30 1.07 -3.88
CA ILE A 44 4.03 2.06 -2.82
C ILE A 44 3.04 3.15 -3.27
N ASP A 45 3.20 3.72 -4.47
CA ASP A 45 2.30 4.76 -4.97
C ASP A 45 0.85 4.26 -5.07
N LYS A 46 0.67 3.00 -5.50
CA LYS A 46 -0.65 2.38 -5.59
C LYS A 46 -1.22 2.07 -4.21
N ALA A 47 -0.37 1.71 -3.25
CA ALA A 47 -0.78 1.46 -1.88
C ALA A 47 -1.36 2.72 -1.24
N ILE A 48 -0.69 3.86 -1.44
CA ILE A 48 -1.13 5.18 -0.97
C ILE A 48 -2.49 5.51 -1.58
N ALA A 49 -2.61 5.48 -2.90
CA ALA A 49 -3.85 5.83 -3.60
C ALA A 49 -5.05 4.96 -3.15
N ALA A 50 -4.83 3.67 -2.90
CA ALA A 50 -5.87 2.78 -2.42
C ALA A 50 -6.30 3.10 -0.97
N LEU A 51 -5.35 3.40 -0.08
CA LEU A 51 -5.65 3.78 1.31
C LEU A 51 -6.30 5.17 1.40
N GLU A 52 -5.86 6.12 0.58
CA GLU A 52 -6.52 7.42 0.44
C GLU A 52 -7.96 7.24 -0.01
N ARG A 53 -8.22 6.38 -1.00
CA ARG A 53 -9.58 6.11 -1.45
C ARG A 53 -10.45 5.46 -0.35
N ALA A 54 -9.86 4.59 0.48
CA ALA A 54 -10.56 4.05 1.64
C ALA A 54 -10.93 5.16 2.64
N LEU A 55 -10.04 6.12 2.88
CA LEU A 55 -10.27 7.25 3.79
C LEU A 55 -11.24 8.31 3.22
N GLU A 56 -11.31 8.46 1.89
CA GLU A 56 -12.33 9.29 1.24
C GLU A 56 -13.75 8.72 1.42
N LEU A 57 -13.86 7.39 1.55
CA LEU A 57 -15.13 6.69 1.74
C LEU A 57 -15.51 6.56 3.22
N ASP A 58 -14.51 6.36 4.08
CA ASP A 58 -14.64 6.32 5.54
C ASP A 58 -13.46 7.03 6.19
N ASP A 59 -13.69 8.30 6.53
CA ASP A 59 -12.73 9.20 7.16
C ASP A 59 -12.39 8.79 8.60
N HIS A 60 -13.13 7.84 9.18
CA HIS A 60 -12.91 7.31 10.53
C HIS A 60 -12.19 5.96 10.54
N SER A 61 -11.75 5.44 9.38
CA SER A 61 -10.98 4.19 9.31
C SER A 61 -9.56 4.38 9.88
N VAL A 62 -9.44 4.20 11.20
CA VAL A 62 -8.18 4.29 11.94
C VAL A 62 -7.13 3.32 11.37
N GLU A 63 -7.55 2.14 10.91
CA GLU A 63 -6.64 1.16 10.32
C GLU A 63 -6.05 1.65 8.99
N SER A 64 -6.86 2.26 8.12
CA SER A 64 -6.36 2.88 6.89
C SER A 64 -5.42 4.04 7.18
N MET A 65 -5.72 4.88 8.18
CA MET A 65 -4.83 5.97 8.60
C MET A 65 -3.48 5.48 9.11
N ILE A 66 -3.46 4.43 9.95
CA ILE A 66 -2.24 3.83 10.49
C ILE A 66 -1.37 3.28 9.35
N ASN A 67 -1.97 2.56 8.41
CA ASN A 67 -1.23 1.96 7.31
C ASN A 67 -0.69 3.02 6.34
N LEU A 68 -1.47 4.06 6.04
CA LEU A 68 -1.02 5.18 5.22
C LEU A 68 0.13 5.94 5.89
N GLY A 69 -0.01 6.23 7.20
CA GLY A 69 1.03 6.87 7.98
C GLY A 69 2.34 6.05 8.02
N ALA A 70 2.25 4.73 8.18
CA ALA A 70 3.41 3.86 8.13
C ALA A 70 4.12 3.90 6.77
N ILE A 71 3.36 3.88 5.67
CA ILE A 71 3.92 3.97 4.31
C ILE A 71 4.61 5.32 4.08
N LEU A 72 3.99 6.42 4.49
CA LEU A 72 4.56 7.76 4.33
C LEU A 72 5.79 7.97 5.21
N PHE A 73 5.80 7.37 6.41
CA PHE A 73 6.97 7.36 7.27
C PHE A 73 8.14 6.59 6.61
N ASP A 74 7.86 5.37 6.11
CA ASP A 74 8.84 4.56 5.38
C ASP A 74 9.40 5.33 4.15
N GLN A 75 8.56 6.07 3.41
CA GLN A 75 9.01 6.90 2.28
C GLN A 75 9.85 8.10 2.71
N GLY A 76 9.44 8.82 3.76
CA GLY A 76 10.17 9.96 4.29
C GLY A 76 11.57 9.57 4.78
N ASP A 77 11.71 8.38 5.38
CA ASP A 77 13.00 7.82 5.74
C ASP A 77 13.85 7.47 4.51
N ILE A 78 13.25 6.90 3.46
CA ILE A 78 13.97 6.58 2.21
C ILE A 78 14.45 7.86 1.51
N ASP A 79 13.59 8.88 1.39
CA ASP A 79 13.96 10.15 0.76
C ASP A 79 15.08 10.86 1.53
N GLN A 80 15.00 10.85 2.88
CA GLN A 80 16.09 11.36 3.72
C GLN A 80 17.38 10.55 3.54
N HIS A 81 17.30 9.23 3.49
CA HIS A 81 18.48 8.36 3.32
C HIS A 81 19.13 8.51 1.94
N VAL A 82 18.34 8.63 0.86
CA VAL A 82 18.84 8.85 -0.50
C VAL A 82 19.49 10.23 -0.59
N PHE A 83 18.87 11.26 -0.01
CA PHE A 83 19.42 12.61 0.00
C PHE A 83 20.75 12.69 0.76
N LEU A 84 20.85 12.11 1.96
CA LEU A 84 22.09 12.05 2.74
C LEU A 84 23.17 11.18 2.09
N GLY A 85 22.77 10.05 1.48
CA GLY A 85 23.71 9.17 0.78
C GLY A 85 24.36 9.81 -0.44
N HIS A 86 23.63 10.68 -1.16
CA HIS A 86 24.19 11.42 -2.30
C HIS A 86 25.09 12.58 -1.86
N LEU A 87 24.80 13.21 -0.73
CA LEU A 87 25.59 14.33 -0.21
C LEU A 87 26.91 13.89 0.44
N ALA A 88 26.99 12.65 0.92
CA ALA A 88 28.19 12.10 1.56
C ALA A 88 29.23 11.51 0.57
N ALA A 89 28.94 11.51 -0.74
CA ALA A 89 29.80 10.93 -1.78
C ALA A 89 30.56 11.95 -2.66
N VAL A 90 30.61 13.23 -2.24
CA VAL A 90 31.32 14.32 -2.93
C VAL A 90 32.32 14.96 -1.98
#